data_AF-A0A8W8J2W5-F1
#
_entry.id   AF-A0A8W8J2W5-F1
#
_cell.length_a   1.000
_cell.length_b   1.000
_cell.length_c   1.000
_cell.angle_alpha   90.00
_cell.angle_beta   90.00
_cell.angle_gamma   90.00
#
_symmetry.space_group_name_H-M   'P 1'
#
loop_
_entity.id
_entity.type
_entity.pdbx_description
1 polymer ?
#
loop_
_entity_poly.entity_id
_entity_poly.type
_entity_poly.pdbx_seq_one_letter_code
_entity_poly.pdbx_strand_id
1 'polypeptide(L)' 'VNVFGEMFFSNGQNWTAICDLDADNDGKTNGVELGDPECVWERGTIPAGPATGHPGICEIETQECLSKASDICPTTTTP' A
#
# COMPACT_ATOMS: atom_id res chain seq x y z
N VAL A 1 -5.38 11.33 4.95
CA VAL A 1 -3.91 11.24 4.90
C VAL A 1 -3.54 9.95 4.18
N ASN A 2 -2.54 9.96 3.30
CA ASN A 2 -2.06 8.73 2.64
C ASN A 2 -1.09 8.01 3.60
N VAL A 3 -1.52 6.85 4.14
CA VAL A 3 -0.78 6.07 5.13
C VAL A 3 0.58 5.60 4.62
N PHE A 4 0.67 5.18 3.34
CA PHE A 4 1.94 4.82 2.70
C PHE A 4 2.92 5.99 2.67
N GLY A 5 2.43 7.17 2.29
CA GLY A 5 3.25 8.38 2.18
C GLY A 5 3.84 8.80 3.53
N GLU A 6 3.07 8.72 4.61
CA GLU A 6 3.55 9.00 5.97
C GLU A 6 4.52 7.94 6.48
N MET A 7 4.25 6.66 6.21
CA MET A 7 5.16 5.57 6.54
C MET A 7 6.51 5.76 5.84
N PHE A 8 6.49 6.07 4.55
CA PHE A 8 7.71 6.33 3.78
C PHE A 8 8.47 7.53 4.31
N PHE A 9 7.76 8.64 4.62
CA PHE A 9 8.40 9.84 5.16
C PHE A 9 9.01 9.61 6.55
N SER A 10 8.28 8.96 7.46
CA SER A 10 8.75 8.68 8.83
C SER A 10 9.93 7.70 8.88
N ASN A 11 10.05 6.82 7.90
CA ASN A 11 11.21 5.93 7.72
C ASN A 11 12.35 6.58 6.91
N GLY A 12 12.35 7.92 6.78
CA GLY A 12 13.43 8.65 6.13
C GLY A 12 13.50 8.44 4.62
N GLN A 13 12.36 8.16 3.98
CA GLN A 13 12.25 7.87 2.55
C GLN A 13 13.12 6.68 2.12
N ASN A 14 13.27 5.70 3.02
CA ASN A 14 14.02 4.48 2.80
C ASN A 14 13.08 3.35 2.37
N TRP A 15 13.21 2.93 1.11
CA TRP A 15 12.40 1.85 0.54
C TRP A 15 12.58 0.53 1.28
N THR A 16 13.82 0.12 1.52
CA THR A 16 14.16 -1.15 2.21
C THR A 16 13.58 -1.20 3.62
N ALA A 17 13.36 -0.05 4.27
CA ALA A 17 12.76 0.01 5.61
C ALA A 17 11.25 -0.26 5.60
N ILE A 18 10.56 -0.04 4.46
CA ILE A 18 9.10 -0.14 4.38
C ILE A 18 8.61 -1.20 3.40
N CYS A 19 9.47 -1.74 2.54
CA CYS A 19 9.05 -2.65 1.47
C CYS A 19 8.32 -3.90 1.97
N ASP A 20 8.80 -4.50 3.05
CA ASP A 20 8.20 -5.69 3.69
C ASP A 20 7.02 -5.35 4.61
N LEU A 21 6.65 -4.07 4.75
CA LEU A 21 5.52 -3.64 5.55
C LEU A 21 4.24 -3.58 4.70
N ASP A 22 3.11 -3.65 5.37
CA ASP A 22 1.77 -3.52 4.80
C ASP A 22 1.16 -2.23 5.37
N ALA A 23 1.14 -1.16 4.57
CA ALA A 23 0.82 0.17 5.06
C ALA A 23 -0.69 0.43 5.19
N ASP A 24 -1.50 -0.20 4.35
CA ASP A 24 -2.96 -0.09 4.37
C ASP A 24 -3.66 -1.30 5.02
N ASN A 25 -2.88 -2.32 5.40
CA ASN A 25 -3.30 -3.50 6.15
C ASN A 25 -4.29 -4.36 5.36
N ASP A 26 -4.04 -4.52 4.05
CA ASP A 26 -4.82 -5.34 3.12
C ASP A 26 -4.29 -6.78 2.97
N GLY A 27 -3.20 -7.10 3.68
CA GLY A 27 -2.55 -8.40 3.67
C GLY A 27 -1.47 -8.56 2.60
N LYS A 28 -1.15 -7.51 1.83
CA LYS A 28 -0.03 -7.47 0.90
C LYS A 28 1.03 -6.51 1.40
N THR A 29 2.29 -6.82 1.13
CA THR A 29 3.37 -5.87 1.43
C THR A 29 3.45 -4.80 0.35
N ASN A 30 3.95 -3.62 0.73
CA ASN A 30 4.22 -2.52 -0.19
C ASN A 30 5.04 -2.97 -1.41
N GLY A 31 6.01 -3.86 -1.18
CA GLY A 31 6.83 -4.48 -2.21
C GLY A 31 6.01 -5.32 -3.21
N VAL A 32 5.15 -6.20 -2.74
CA VAL A 32 4.27 -7.01 -3.61
C VAL A 32 3.39 -6.12 -4.47
N GLU A 33 2.82 -5.06 -3.90
CA GLU A 33 1.92 -4.17 -4.60
C GLU A 33 2.62 -3.30 -5.65
N LEU A 34 3.85 -2.86 -5.39
CA LEU A 34 4.65 -2.03 -6.31
C LEU A 34 5.54 -2.85 -7.26
N GLY A 35 5.49 -4.18 -7.20
CA GLY A 35 6.22 -5.06 -8.10
C GLY A 35 7.67 -5.35 -7.67
N ASP A 36 7.99 -5.18 -6.40
CA ASP A 36 9.27 -5.56 -5.79
C ASP A 36 9.06 -6.50 -4.58
N PRO A 37 8.58 -7.74 -4.81
CA PRO A 37 8.26 -8.68 -3.73
C PRO A 37 9.48 -9.17 -2.94
N GLU A 38 10.69 -9.02 -3.49
CA GLU A 38 11.95 -9.42 -2.84
C GLU A 38 12.67 -8.23 -2.18
N CYS A 39 12.08 -7.02 -2.23
CA CYS A 39 12.63 -5.81 -1.64
C CYS A 39 14.05 -5.44 -2.11
N VAL A 40 14.31 -5.68 -3.40
CA VAL A 40 15.62 -5.44 -4.05
C VAL A 40 15.63 -4.22 -4.96
N TRP A 41 14.48 -3.55 -5.14
CA TRP A 41 14.40 -2.38 -6.00
C TRP A 41 15.24 -1.22 -5.44
N GLU A 42 15.98 -0.60 -6.35
CA GLU A 42 16.74 0.61 -6.07
C GLU A 42 16.33 1.75 -7.01
N ARG A 43 16.52 2.99 -6.58
CA ARG A 43 16.19 4.17 -7.37
C ARG A 43 16.89 4.13 -8.73
N GLY A 44 16.11 4.20 -9.80
CA GLY A 44 16.60 4.17 -11.18
C GLY A 44 16.65 2.77 -11.80
N THR A 45 16.28 1.73 -11.05
CA THR A 45 16.11 0.37 -11.56
C THR A 45 14.65 0.07 -11.92
N ILE A 46 14.44 -1.01 -12.66
CA ILE A 46 13.11 -1.54 -12.96
C ILE A 46 12.75 -2.56 -11.86
N PRO A 47 11.57 -2.46 -11.23
CA PRO A 47 11.10 -3.46 -10.27
C PRO A 47 11.11 -4.88 -10.85
N ALA A 48 11.23 -5.89 -9.98
CA ALA A 48 11.34 -7.28 -10.40
C ALA A 48 10.07 -7.82 -11.09
N GLY A 49 8.91 -7.24 -10.79
CA GLY A 49 7.61 -7.63 -11.30
C GLY A 49 6.70 -6.44 -11.61
N PRO A 50 5.50 -6.72 -12.13
CA PRO A 50 4.48 -5.69 -12.34
C PRO A 50 3.91 -5.23 -10.99
N ALA A 51 3.49 -3.97 -10.92
CA ALA A 51 2.65 -3.50 -9.82
C ALA A 51 1.30 -4.24 -9.84
N THR A 52 0.84 -4.67 -8.66
CA THR A 52 -0.37 -5.49 -8.48
C THR A 52 -1.43 -4.84 -7.60
N GLY A 53 -1.12 -3.72 -6.95
CA GLY A 53 -2.02 -3.05 -6.01
C GLY A 53 -1.61 -1.60 -5.75
N HIS A 54 -2.15 -1.01 -4.68
CA HIS A 54 -1.84 0.34 -4.26
C HIS A 54 -1.67 0.42 -2.73
N PRO A 55 -0.43 0.62 -2.21
CA PRO A 55 -0.09 0.44 -0.78
C PRO A 55 -0.68 1.43 0.23
N GLY A 56 -1.58 2.29 -0.23
CA GLY A 56 -2.31 3.24 0.59
C GLY A 56 -3.82 3.09 0.49
N ILE A 57 -4.30 2.03 -0.17
CA ILE A 57 -5.70 1.74 -0.41
C ILE A 57 -5.91 0.29 -0.06
N CYS A 58 -6.57 0.03 1.07
CA CYS A 58 -6.89 -1.35 1.37
C CYS A 58 -7.89 -1.92 0.34
N GLU A 59 -7.44 -2.91 -0.46
CA GLU A 59 -8.20 -3.46 -1.59
C GLU A 59 -9.09 -4.67 -1.21
N ILE A 60 -9.13 -5.08 0.06
CA ILE A 60 -9.95 -6.20 0.53
C ILE A 60 -11.28 -5.74 1.14
N GLU A 61 -12.36 -6.50 0.91
CA GLU A 61 -13.68 -6.24 1.51
C GLU A 61 -13.79 -6.82 2.94
N THR A 62 -12.86 -6.46 3.83
CA THR A 62 -12.93 -6.82 5.24
C THR A 62 -13.47 -5.66 6.07
N GLN A 63 -14.09 -5.96 7.22
CA GLN A 63 -14.53 -4.92 8.17
C GLN A 63 -13.39 -3.98 8.58
N GLU A 64 -12.16 -4.50 8.63
CA GLU A 64 -10.95 -3.75 8.94
C GLU A 64 -10.68 -2.66 7.90
N CYS A 65 -10.82 -3.00 6.62
CA CYS A 65 -10.62 -2.09 5.51
C CYS A 65 -11.80 -1.16 5.24
N LEU A 66 -13.03 -1.67 5.42
CA LEU A 66 -14.25 -0.86 5.36
C LEU A 66 -14.29 0.21 6.45
N SER A 67 -13.70 -0.05 7.62
CA SER A 67 -13.57 0.94 8.68
C SER A 67 -12.65 2.12 8.32
N LYS A 68 -11.76 1.94 7.32
CA LYS A 68 -10.85 2.97 6.80
C LYS A 68 -11.35 3.61 5.50
N ALA A 69 -12.30 2.96 4.81
CA ALA A 69 -12.87 3.41 3.54
C ALA A 69 -13.96 4.50 3.69
N SER A 70 -14.41 4.82 4.92
CA SER A 70 -15.53 5.74 5.16
C SER A 70 -15.32 7.16 4.62
N ASP A 71 -14.08 7.54 4.28
CA ASP A 71 -13.72 8.91 3.94
C ASP A 71 -13.37 9.11 2.44
N ILE A 72 -13.35 8.05 1.61
CA ILE A 72 -12.81 8.15 0.23
C ILE A 72 -13.83 7.80 -0.86
N CYS A 73 -14.93 7.10 -0.54
CA CYS A 73 -16.04 6.99 -1.49
C CYS A 73 -17.37 7.00 -0.73
N PRO A 74 -18.30 7.94 -0.99
CA PRO A 74 -19.66 7.78 -0.49
C PRO A 74 -20.19 6.50 -1.12
N THR A 75 -20.28 5.43 -0.34
CA THR A 75 -20.99 4.22 -0.73
C THR A 75 -22.41 4.68 -1.06
N THR A 76 -22.73 4.74 -2.34
CA THR A 76 -24.12 4.91 -2.79
C THR A 76 -24.89 3.71 -2.26
N THR A 77 -25.49 3.89 -1.09
CA THR A 77 -26.62 3.10 -0.64
C THR A 77 -27.74 3.36 -1.63
N THR A 78 -27.86 2.51 -2.63
CA THR A 78 -29.06 2.43 -3.46
C THR A 78 -30.07 1.48 -2.79
N PRO A 79 -31.36 1.87 -2.73
CA PRO A 79 -32.43 1.09 -2.12
C PRO A 79 -32.79 -0.19 -2.88
#